data_AF-A0A957NRQ9-F1
#
_entry.id   AF-A0A957NRQ9-F1
#
_cell.length_a   1.000
_cell.length_b   1.000
_cell.length_c   1.000
_cell.angle_alpha   90.00
_cell.angle_beta   90.00
_cell.angle_gamma   90.00
#
_symmetry.space_group_name_H-M   'P 1'
#
loop_
_entity.id
_entity.type
_entity.pdbx_description
1 polymer ?
#
loop_
_entity_poly.entity_id
_entity_poly.type
_entity_poly.pdbx_seq_one_letter_code
_entity_poly.pdbx_strand_id
1 'polypeptide(L)'
;MAPTAESDGETATELTFLISGDPTDEDAYQQLIDAFSAEHSEITVNLINIPSGGDFRKRLAADFAAGTPPDLFLINYRHLGHFFAANAVEPLTDYLANSTVINADDYYPQTLAAFQWQGEQMCMPQNISSP
;
A
#
# COMPACT_ATOMS: atom_id res chain seq x y z
N MET A 1 43.20 25.51 6.77
CA MET A 1 41.90 25.19 7.39
C MET A 1 41.15 24.35 6.38
N ALA A 2 40.69 23.17 6.80
CA ALA A 2 40.04 22.17 5.95
C ALA A 2 38.66 22.66 5.46
N PRO A 3 38.17 22.17 4.31
CA PRO A 3 36.82 22.47 3.84
C PRO A 3 35.81 21.79 4.75
N THR A 4 34.80 22.54 5.19
CA THR A 4 33.62 22.02 5.88
C THR A 4 32.82 21.20 4.88
N ALA A 5 32.67 19.89 5.14
CA ALA A 5 31.81 19.04 4.35
C ALA A 5 30.35 19.50 4.52
N GLU A 6 29.70 19.82 3.40
CA GLU A 6 28.25 19.87 3.30
C GLU A 6 27.72 18.45 3.52
N SER A 7 26.85 18.28 4.52
CA SER A 7 26.08 17.05 4.65
C SER A 7 24.97 17.10 3.61
N ASP A 8 25.07 16.28 2.56
CA ASP A 8 23.93 15.93 1.72
C ASP A 8 22.86 15.31 2.63
N GLY A 9 21.80 16.08 2.89
CA GLY A 9 20.63 15.61 3.62
C GLY A 9 19.84 14.68 2.70
N GLU A 10 20.11 13.39 2.80
CA GLU A 10 19.30 12.33 2.21
C GLU A 10 17.84 12.53 2.67
N THR A 11 16.96 12.86 1.73
CA THR A 11 15.59 13.26 2.06
C THR A 11 14.82 11.99 2.40
N ALA A 12 14.50 11.78 3.68
CA ALA A 12 13.67 10.65 4.11
C ALA A 12 12.32 10.69 3.39
N THR A 13 11.94 9.56 2.80
CA THR A 13 10.64 9.39 2.12
C THR A 13 9.60 8.95 3.15
N GLU A 14 8.54 9.73 3.30
CA GLU A 14 7.42 9.43 4.20
C GLU A 14 6.28 8.82 3.39
N LEU A 15 5.83 7.62 3.78
CA LEU A 15 4.69 6.93 3.18
C LEU A 15 3.55 6.83 4.20
N THR A 16 2.31 6.88 3.73
CA THR A 16 1.11 6.67 4.53
C THR A 16 0.46 5.34 4.18
N PHE A 17 0.21 4.51 5.20
CA PHE A 17 -0.46 3.22 5.02
C PHE A 17 -1.76 3.18 5.81
N LEU A 18 -2.90 3.18 5.10
CA LEU A 18 -4.24 3.20 5.71
C LEU A 18 -4.86 1.79 5.74
N ILE A 19 -5.25 1.32 6.93
CA ILE A 19 -5.89 0.02 7.14
C ILE A 19 -7.19 0.12 7.96
N SER A 20 -7.94 -0.97 7.98
CA SER A 20 -9.05 -1.20 8.91
C SER A 20 -8.90 -2.60 9.49
N GLY A 21 -8.36 -2.69 10.69
CA GLY A 21 -8.13 -3.96 11.39
C GLY A 21 -8.44 -3.87 12.87
N ASP A 22 -8.55 -5.02 13.52
CA ASP A 22 -8.58 -5.08 14.98
C ASP A 22 -7.16 -4.82 15.57
N PRO A 23 -6.99 -4.70 16.90
CA PRO A 23 -5.68 -4.44 17.49
C PRO A 23 -4.60 -5.47 17.13
N THR A 24 -4.99 -6.73 16.89
CA THR A 24 -4.06 -7.79 16.46
C THR A 24 -3.57 -7.54 15.03
N ASP A 25 -4.46 -7.11 14.15
CA ASP A 25 -4.08 -6.72 12.78
C ASP A 25 -3.14 -5.52 12.80
N GLU A 26 -3.44 -4.50 13.61
CA GLU A 26 -2.60 -3.30 13.76
C GLU A 26 -1.19 -3.66 14.25
N ASP A 27 -1.08 -4.47 15.30
CA ASP A 27 0.20 -4.96 15.83
C ASP A 27 0.97 -5.78 14.79
N ALA A 28 0.29 -6.58 13.97
CA ALA A 28 0.91 -7.38 12.93
C ALA A 28 1.46 -6.51 11.79
N TYR A 29 0.70 -5.49 11.35
CA TYR A 29 1.19 -4.55 10.33
C TYR A 29 2.29 -3.65 10.86
N GLN A 30 2.26 -3.26 12.14
CA GLN A 30 3.37 -2.52 12.75
C GLN A 30 4.65 -3.35 12.76
N GLN A 31 4.59 -4.64 13.10
CA GLN A 31 5.77 -5.52 13.02
C GLN A 31 6.32 -5.66 11.59
N LEU A 32 5.45 -5.70 10.58
CA LEU A 32 5.87 -5.72 9.18
C LEU A 32 6.55 -4.41 8.76
N ILE A 33 6.02 -3.27 9.21
CA ILE A 33 6.62 -1.95 8.98
C ILE A 33 7.98 -1.84 9.68
N ASP A 34 8.10 -2.32 10.91
CA ASP A 34 9.35 -2.27 11.67
C ASP A 34 10.43 -3.10 10.97
N ALA A 35 10.07 -4.29 10.47
CA ALA A 35 10.98 -5.13 9.69
C ALA A 35 11.40 -4.47 8.38
N PHE A 36 10.46 -3.86 7.65
CA PHE A 36 10.75 -3.10 6.43
C PHE A 36 11.67 -1.91 6.71
N SER A 37 11.39 -1.14 7.77
CA SER A 37 12.17 0.06 8.14
C SER A 37 13.58 -0.28 8.59
N ALA A 38 13.81 -1.49 9.12
CA ALA A 38 15.14 -1.97 9.48
C ALA A 38 16.03 -2.21 8.25
N GLU A 39 15.44 -2.52 7.09
CA GLU A 39 16.14 -2.71 5.81
C GLU A 39 16.16 -1.43 4.95
N HIS A 40 15.22 -0.51 5.20
CA HIS A 40 15.02 0.73 4.43
C HIS A 40 14.95 1.96 5.35
N SER A 41 16.07 2.33 5.97
CA SER A 41 16.14 3.44 6.93
C SER A 41 15.81 4.82 6.35
N GLU A 42 15.84 4.94 5.02
CA GLU A 42 15.50 6.12 4.25
C GLU A 42 13.98 6.28 4.03
N ILE A 43 13.18 5.28 4.40
CA ILE A 43 11.73 5.25 4.24
C ILE A 43 11.06 5.15 5.61
N THR A 44 10.19 6.11 5.93
CA THR A 44 9.30 6.04 7.09
C THR A 44 7.90 5.66 6.62
N VAL A 45 7.29 4.64 7.22
CA VAL A 45 5.89 4.26 6.94
C VAL A 45 5.01 4.62 8.13
N ASN A 46 4.06 5.53 7.91
CA ASN A 46 3.09 5.98 8.88
C ASN A 46 1.81 5.14 8.78
N LEU A 47 1.64 4.19 9.70
CA LEU A 47 0.42 3.37 9.80
C LEU A 47 -0.74 4.18 10.37
N ILE A 48 -1.88 4.16 9.68
CA ILE A 48 -3.13 4.73 10.15
C ILE A 48 -4.17 3.60 10.18
N ASN A 49 -4.60 3.20 11.37
CA ASN A 49 -5.69 2.24 11.53
C ASN A 49 -7.02 2.94 11.85
N ILE A 50 -8.06 2.62 11.08
CA ILE A 50 -9.45 2.99 11.39
C ILE A 50 -10.25 1.70 11.57
N PRO A 51 -10.41 1.20 12.82
CA PRO A 51 -10.98 -0.14 13.06
C PRO A 51 -12.41 -0.31 12.51
N SER A 52 -13.19 0.76 12.52
CA SER A 52 -14.52 0.77 11.91
C SER A 52 -14.39 0.74 10.39
N GLY A 53 -14.62 -0.42 9.79
CA GLY A 53 -14.58 -0.54 8.32
C GLY A 53 -15.52 0.41 7.59
N GLY A 54 -16.63 0.83 8.23
CA GLY A 54 -17.52 1.86 7.70
C GLY A 54 -16.86 3.25 7.65
N ASP A 55 -16.20 3.64 8.72
CA ASP A 55 -15.54 4.95 8.81
C ASP A 55 -14.23 4.98 8.05
N PHE A 56 -13.50 3.86 7.98
CA PHE A 56 -12.37 3.66 7.08
C PHE A 56 -12.74 3.97 5.64
N ARG A 57 -13.83 3.37 5.12
CA ARG A 57 -14.25 3.62 3.74
C ARG A 57 -14.68 5.07 3.50
N LYS A 58 -15.34 5.70 4.48
CA LYS A 58 -15.68 7.13 4.39
C LYS A 58 -14.43 8.00 4.35
N ARG A 59 -13.44 7.72 5.21
CA ARG A 59 -12.17 8.43 5.26
C ARG A 59 -11.42 8.27 3.94
N LEU A 60 -11.24 7.04 3.46
CA LEU A 60 -10.55 6.76 2.20
C LEU A 60 -11.20 7.51 1.03
N ALA A 61 -12.54 7.44 0.90
CA ALA A 61 -13.25 8.17 -0.15
C ALA A 61 -13.10 9.70 -0.04
N ALA A 62 -13.09 10.24 1.19
CA ALA A 62 -12.86 11.67 1.42
C ALA A 62 -11.44 12.10 1.05
N ASP A 63 -10.42 11.30 1.39
CA ASP A 63 -9.02 11.55 1.07
C ASP A 63 -8.79 11.57 -0.45
N PHE A 64 -9.37 10.61 -1.18
CA PHE A 64 -9.38 10.63 -2.65
C PHE A 64 -10.09 11.86 -3.22
N ALA A 65 -11.26 12.23 -2.69
CA ALA A 65 -12.01 13.40 -3.15
C ALA A 65 -11.29 14.73 -2.85
N ALA A 66 -10.48 14.77 -1.79
CA ALA A 66 -9.67 15.93 -1.42
C ALA A 66 -8.36 16.03 -2.24
N GLY A 67 -8.02 15.01 -3.03
CA GLY A 67 -6.74 14.94 -3.75
C GLY A 67 -5.55 14.65 -2.84
N THR A 68 -5.80 14.04 -1.67
CA THR A 68 -4.78 13.63 -0.70
C THR A 68 -4.98 12.16 -0.29
N PRO A 69 -5.00 11.22 -1.25
CA PRO A 69 -5.13 9.79 -0.94
C PRO A 69 -3.92 9.30 -0.13
N PRO A 70 -4.06 8.21 0.64
CA PRO A 70 -2.89 7.54 1.23
C PRO A 70 -2.04 6.89 0.13
N ASP A 71 -0.75 6.72 0.40
CA ASP A 71 0.19 6.08 -0.53
C ASP A 71 -0.10 4.57 -0.67
N LEU A 72 -0.43 3.93 0.45
CA LEU A 72 -0.87 2.54 0.52
C LEU A 72 -2.19 2.43 1.28
N PHE A 73 -3.05 1.52 0.86
CA PHE A 73 -4.24 1.16 1.63
C PHE A 73 -4.62 -0.29 1.45
N LEU A 74 -5.12 -0.91 2.52
CA LEU A 74 -5.61 -2.29 2.49
C LEU A 74 -7.14 -2.29 2.50
N ILE A 75 -7.73 -2.78 1.41
CA ILE A 75 -9.19 -2.83 1.27
C ILE A 75 -9.66 -4.14 0.63
N ASN A 76 -10.83 -4.59 1.05
CA ASN A 76 -11.46 -5.76 0.44
C ASN A 76 -11.79 -5.50 -1.04
N TYR A 77 -11.49 -6.49 -1.89
CA TYR A 77 -11.66 -6.43 -3.35
C TYR A 77 -13.02 -5.91 -3.82
N ARG A 78 -14.11 -6.20 -3.07
CA ARG A 78 -15.48 -5.78 -3.41
C ARG A 78 -15.67 -4.26 -3.46
N HIS A 79 -14.76 -3.49 -2.86
CA HIS A 79 -14.85 -2.04 -2.78
C HIS A 79 -13.89 -1.32 -3.73
N LEU A 80 -13.09 -2.03 -4.54
CA LEU A 80 -12.04 -1.39 -5.35
C LEU A 80 -12.55 -0.83 -6.69
N GLY A 81 -13.61 -1.40 -7.26
CA GLY A 81 -13.98 -1.13 -8.65
C GLY A 81 -14.23 0.34 -9.01
N HIS A 82 -14.68 1.15 -8.06
CA HIS A 82 -14.90 2.58 -8.29
C HIS A 82 -13.59 3.40 -8.35
N PHE A 83 -12.55 2.99 -7.62
CA PHE A 83 -11.21 3.62 -7.73
C PHE A 83 -10.57 3.30 -9.09
N PHE A 84 -10.73 2.06 -9.55
CA PHE A 84 -10.24 1.64 -10.87
C PHE A 84 -10.96 2.39 -11.99
N ALA A 85 -12.30 2.48 -11.92
CA ALA A 85 -13.09 3.21 -12.92
C ALA A 85 -12.79 4.72 -12.94
N ALA A 86 -12.31 5.29 -11.83
CA ALA A 86 -11.92 6.68 -11.72
C ALA A 86 -10.46 6.95 -12.10
N ASN A 87 -9.68 5.92 -12.49
CA ASN A 87 -8.23 5.99 -12.67
C ASN A 87 -7.52 6.63 -11.45
N ALA A 88 -7.99 6.29 -10.24
CA ALA A 88 -7.52 6.89 -9.01
C ALA A 88 -6.31 6.17 -8.40
N VAL A 89 -5.97 4.98 -8.90
CA VAL A 89 -4.85 4.17 -8.41
C VAL A 89 -3.91 3.84 -9.55
N GLU A 90 -2.62 3.76 -9.22
CA GLU A 90 -1.55 3.45 -10.17
C GLU A 90 -1.62 1.98 -10.59
N PRO A 91 -1.57 1.66 -11.90
CA PRO A 91 -1.40 0.29 -12.37
C PRO A 91 -0.07 -0.31 -11.91
N LEU A 92 -0.10 -1.54 -11.38
CA LEU A 92 1.06 -2.26 -10.86
C LEU A 92 1.68 -3.24 -11.87
N THR A 93 1.13 -3.34 -13.07
CA THR A 93 1.57 -4.29 -14.12
C THR A 93 3.07 -4.18 -14.39
N ASP A 94 3.56 -2.97 -14.65
CA ASP A 94 4.97 -2.74 -15.00
C ASP A 94 5.88 -2.91 -13.79
N TYR A 95 5.42 -2.54 -12.58
CA TYR A 95 6.16 -2.78 -11.34
C TYR A 95 6.34 -4.28 -11.08
N LEU A 96 5.29 -5.07 -11.26
CA LEU A 96 5.34 -6.52 -11.08
C LEU A 96 6.23 -7.19 -12.14
N ALA A 97 6.13 -6.77 -13.39
CA ALA A 97 6.93 -7.33 -14.50
C ALA A 97 8.44 -7.06 -14.34
N ASN A 98 8.81 -5.91 -13.75
CA ASN A 98 10.20 -5.51 -13.55
C ASN A 98 10.75 -5.82 -12.15
N SER A 99 9.93 -6.42 -11.28
CA SER A 99 10.35 -6.71 -9.92
C SER A 99 11.44 -7.79 -9.87
N THR A 100 12.42 -7.59 -9.00
CA THR A 100 13.44 -8.59 -8.66
C THR A 100 13.19 -9.23 -7.29
N VAL A 101 12.17 -8.76 -6.56
CA VAL A 101 11.86 -9.17 -5.18
C VAL A 101 10.57 -9.98 -5.07
N ILE A 102 9.66 -9.84 -6.03
CA ILE A 102 8.40 -10.61 -6.09
C ILE A 102 8.14 -11.06 -7.53
N ASN A 103 7.59 -12.25 -7.71
CA ASN A 103 7.16 -12.76 -9.01
C ASN A 103 5.65 -13.07 -9.00
N ALA A 104 4.97 -12.88 -10.13
CA ALA A 104 3.58 -13.27 -10.29
C ALA A 104 3.33 -14.76 -10.01
N ASP A 105 4.31 -15.61 -10.33
CA ASP A 105 4.25 -17.06 -10.10
C ASP A 105 4.31 -17.44 -8.60
N ASP A 106 4.69 -16.51 -7.71
CA ASP A 106 4.66 -16.71 -6.26
C ASP A 106 3.22 -16.61 -5.68
N TYR A 107 2.26 -16.18 -6.50
CA TYR A 107 0.86 -16.01 -6.12
C TYR A 107 -0.05 -17.04 -6.77
N TYR A 108 -1.14 -17.36 -6.09
CA TYR A 108 -2.21 -18.15 -6.70
C TYR A 108 -2.82 -17.38 -7.89
N PRO A 109 -2.97 -17.97 -9.08
CA PRO A 109 -3.49 -17.27 -10.25
C PRO A 109 -4.85 -16.59 -10.02
N GLN A 110 -5.70 -17.22 -9.19
CA GLN A 110 -7.04 -16.71 -8.86
C GLN A 110 -6.99 -15.42 -8.03
N THR A 111 -5.96 -15.23 -7.20
CA THR A 111 -5.85 -14.03 -6.37
C THR A 111 -5.40 -12.84 -7.20
N LEU A 112 -4.41 -13.01 -8.08
CA LEU A 112 -3.99 -11.95 -9.01
C LEU A 112 -5.13 -11.55 -9.95
N ALA A 113 -5.80 -12.54 -10.56
CA ALA A 113 -6.91 -12.31 -11.49
C ALA A 113 -8.07 -11.51 -10.87
N ALA A 114 -8.33 -11.68 -9.56
CA ALA A 114 -9.38 -10.94 -8.86
C ALA A 114 -9.11 -9.43 -8.76
N PHE A 115 -7.85 -9.00 -8.94
CA PHE A 115 -7.42 -7.61 -8.87
C PHE A 115 -6.98 -7.03 -10.23
N GLN A 116 -7.34 -7.70 -11.33
CA GLN A 116 -7.12 -7.18 -12.67
C GLN A 116 -8.30 -6.33 -13.16
N TRP A 117 -7.99 -5.23 -13.86
CA TRP A 117 -8.97 -4.37 -14.51
C TRP A 117 -8.46 -3.95 -15.87
N GLN A 118 -9.26 -4.14 -16.93
CA GLN A 118 -8.88 -3.82 -18.31
C GLN A 118 -7.53 -4.43 -18.78
N GLY A 119 -7.15 -5.58 -18.20
CA GLY A 119 -5.90 -6.28 -18.52
C GLY A 119 -4.69 -5.83 -17.70
N GLU A 120 -4.86 -4.88 -16.79
CA GLU A 120 -3.79 -4.40 -15.91
C GLU A 120 -3.95 -4.94 -14.48
N GLN A 121 -2.83 -5.21 -13.81
CA GLN A 121 -2.80 -5.53 -12.40
C GLN A 121 -2.96 -4.24 -11.61
N MET A 122 -4.09 -4.04 -10.92
CA MET A 122 -4.36 -2.76 -10.23
C MET A 122 -4.06 -2.80 -8.73
N CYS A 123 -3.89 -3.99 -8.15
CA CYS A 123 -3.66 -4.19 -6.73
C CYS A 123 -2.98 -5.53 -6.49
N MET A 124 -2.06 -5.61 -5.53
CA MET A 124 -1.45 -6.88 -5.13
C MET A 124 -2.31 -7.59 -4.07
N PRO A 125 -2.56 -8.90 -4.20
CA PRO A 125 -3.32 -9.64 -3.22
C PRO A 125 -2.52 -9.80 -1.91
N GLN A 126 -3.13 -9.43 -0.77
CA GLN A 126 -2.55 -9.66 0.56
C GLN A 126 -2.99 -11.01 1.15
N ASN A 127 -4.30 -11.31 1.07
CA ASN A 127 -4.86 -12.59 1.48
C ASN A 127 -6.11 -12.95 0.65
N ILE A 128 -6.55 -14.19 0.77
CA ILE A 128 -7.86 -14.66 0.32
C ILE A 128 -8.48 -15.52 1.42
N SER A 129 -9.73 -15.25 1.76
CA SER A 129 -10.48 -16.02 2.73
C SER A 129 -11.88 -16.29 2.18
N SER A 130 -12.38 -17.51 2.32
CA SER A 130 -13.82 -17.74 2.20
C SER A 130 -14.51 -17.29 3.49
N PRO A 131 -15.77 -16.83 3.42
CA PRO A 131 -16.64 -16.76 4.59
C PRO A 131 -16.78 -18.11 5.31
#